data_AF-A0AAN6PSK4-F1
#
_entry.id   AF-A0AAN6PSK4-F1
#
_cell.length_a   1.000
_cell.length_b   1.000
_cell.length_c   1.000
_cell.angle_alpha   90.00
_cell.angle_beta   90.00
_cell.angle_gamma   90.00
#
_symmetry.space_group_name_H-M   'P 1'
#
loop_
_entity.id
_entity.type
_entity.pdbx_description
1 polymer ?
#
loop_
_entity_poly.entity_id
_entity_poly.type
_entity_poly.pdbx_seq_one_letter_code
_entity_poly.pdbx_strand_id
1 'polypeptide(L)'
;MHLTHLLPLGLAAFVSAQSLTSILATNNATLSTLTSLLALVPDVVQTLSTVQNITILAPSDTAFANLIARNPRSAKLMTNPRALAGVLQYHVLMGRLLSSDFSPTPKFPSTLLTTPFANVTGGQRVGLVMVNSTAKVFSGYKQVATVVTADVPFDGGNIVHIIDTVLTVPANPAQTATNTGLTSLAGALAAAGLVGGVNALADVTIFAPSNDAFRAIGSALGTLDVQDLGGILGYHVLAPGQVRFSTDFLLGGADQVTLATLQPGLNVTVRRDGAQVFVNSARVVLADVLTSNGVVHVLDNVLNPSNSSATPDPAAPTQAPAFAGVSAVAEAPLTSGIVPTTTFVPATIPLNGGALAAVPTAALLLAGGAVVLAASL
;
A
#
# COMPACT_ATOMS: atom_id res chain seq x y z
N MET A 1 28.33 -63.73 30.83
CA MET A 1 28.73 -62.30 30.79
C MET A 1 28.80 -61.91 29.32
N HIS A 2 27.78 -61.22 28.82
CA HIS A 2 27.75 -59.75 28.61
C HIS A 2 28.46 -59.36 27.29
N LEU A 3 27.93 -58.56 26.38
CA LEU A 3 26.72 -57.74 26.31
C LEU A 3 26.50 -57.45 24.81
N THR A 4 25.30 -57.62 24.27
CA THR A 4 24.93 -57.18 22.92
C THR A 4 24.66 -55.67 22.93
N HIS A 5 25.39 -54.92 22.09
CA HIS A 5 25.16 -53.48 21.88
C HIS A 5 23.93 -53.29 20.97
N LEU A 6 22.82 -52.86 21.57
CA LEU A 6 21.67 -52.28 20.88
C LEU A 6 21.91 -50.77 20.69
N LEU A 7 22.01 -50.33 19.44
CA LEU A 7 21.89 -48.92 19.07
C LEU A 7 20.42 -48.48 19.18
N PRO A 8 20.11 -47.30 19.75
CA PRO A 8 18.76 -46.76 19.71
C PRO A 8 18.47 -46.22 18.31
N LEU A 9 17.47 -46.81 17.65
CA LEU A 9 16.83 -46.25 16.47
C LEU A 9 16.11 -44.96 16.89
N GLY A 10 16.65 -43.81 16.50
CA GLY A 10 15.97 -42.52 16.67
C GLY A 10 14.68 -42.51 15.84
N LEU A 11 13.54 -42.58 16.53
CA LEU A 11 12.23 -42.42 15.93
C LEU A 11 12.07 -40.94 15.51
N ALA A 12 12.37 -40.61 14.26
CA ALA A 12 11.99 -39.33 13.69
C ALA A 12 10.46 -39.30 13.64
N ALA A 13 9.83 -38.54 14.54
CA ALA A 13 8.40 -38.28 14.50
C ALA A 13 8.10 -37.50 13.23
N PHE A 14 7.56 -38.19 12.22
CA PHE A 14 6.90 -37.54 11.09
C PHE A 14 5.66 -36.85 11.64
N VAL A 15 5.76 -35.55 11.95
CA VAL A 15 4.57 -34.72 12.10
C VAL A 15 3.90 -34.71 10.73
N SER A 16 2.78 -35.42 10.58
CA SER A 16 1.97 -35.35 9.37
C SER A 16 1.52 -33.91 9.19
N ALA A 17 1.94 -33.27 8.10
CA ALA A 17 1.52 -31.91 7.80
C ALA A 17 -0.01 -31.88 7.65
N GLN A 18 -0.67 -30.98 8.37
CA GLN A 18 -2.12 -30.83 8.31
C GLN A 18 -2.53 -30.17 7.00
N SER A 19 -3.62 -30.63 6.37
CA SER A 19 -4.19 -29.95 5.19
C SER A 19 -4.73 -28.56 5.57
N LEU A 20 -4.88 -27.67 4.58
CA LEU A 20 -5.53 -26.37 4.78
C LEU A 20 -6.93 -26.53 5.42
N THR A 21 -7.70 -27.52 4.98
CA THR A 21 -9.02 -27.83 5.53
C THR A 21 -8.97 -28.24 7.00
N SER A 22 -7.96 -29.00 7.41
CA SER A 22 -7.73 -29.38 8.81
C SER A 22 -7.36 -28.17 9.67
N ILE A 23 -6.56 -27.25 9.15
CA ILE A 23 -6.16 -26.02 9.87
C ILE A 23 -7.36 -25.08 10.05
N LEU A 24 -8.18 -24.90 9.01
CA LEU A 24 -9.41 -24.12 9.09
C LEU A 24 -10.40 -24.75 10.09
N ALA A 25 -10.54 -26.08 10.08
CA ALA A 25 -11.40 -26.80 11.03
C ALA A 25 -10.90 -26.68 12.47
N THR A 26 -9.58 -26.78 12.70
CA THR A 26 -8.97 -26.63 14.03
C THR A 26 -9.14 -25.22 14.58
N ASN A 27 -9.10 -24.21 13.71
CA ASN A 27 -9.27 -22.81 14.06
C ASN A 27 -10.69 -22.29 13.78
N ASN A 28 -11.69 -23.18 13.70
CA ASN A 28 -13.05 -22.83 13.29
C ASN A 28 -13.71 -21.82 14.25
N ALA A 29 -13.29 -21.77 15.52
CA ALA A 29 -13.77 -20.76 16.46
C ALA A 29 -13.43 -19.31 16.03
N THR A 30 -12.43 -19.13 15.17
CA THR A 30 -11.95 -17.82 14.70
C THR A 30 -11.98 -17.65 13.18
N LEU A 31 -12.11 -18.73 12.40
CA LEU A 31 -12.02 -18.74 10.93
C LEU A 31 -13.29 -19.31 10.26
N SER A 32 -14.42 -19.37 10.97
CA SER A 32 -15.66 -19.98 10.45
C SER A 32 -16.20 -19.26 9.22
N THR A 33 -16.12 -17.93 9.20
CA THR A 33 -16.52 -17.06 8.08
C THR A 33 -15.62 -17.31 6.87
N LEU A 34 -14.31 -17.34 7.08
CA LEU A 34 -13.35 -17.62 6.00
C LEU A 34 -13.59 -19.00 5.39
N THR A 35 -13.85 -20.01 6.23
CA THR A 35 -14.14 -21.37 5.78
C THR A 35 -15.38 -21.42 4.89
N SER A 36 -16.43 -20.70 5.28
CA SER A 36 -17.67 -20.59 4.51
C SER A 36 -17.46 -19.84 3.19
N LEU A 37 -16.66 -18.78 3.18
CA LEU A 37 -16.32 -18.03 1.96
C LEU A 37 -15.47 -18.85 0.99
N LEU A 38 -14.52 -19.64 1.47
CA LEU A 38 -13.70 -20.52 0.64
C LEU A 38 -14.54 -21.61 -0.05
N ALA A 39 -15.61 -22.09 0.59
CA ALA A 39 -16.55 -23.03 -0.02
C ALA A 39 -17.30 -22.44 -1.24
N LEU A 40 -17.41 -21.11 -1.35
CA LEU A 40 -18.01 -20.42 -2.50
C LEU A 40 -17.04 -20.26 -3.68
N VAL A 41 -15.74 -20.53 -3.49
CA VAL A 41 -14.69 -20.37 -4.51
C VAL A 41 -13.79 -21.61 -4.61
N PRO A 42 -14.32 -22.76 -5.06
CA PRO A 42 -13.59 -24.02 -5.09
C PRO A 42 -12.29 -23.96 -5.92
N ASP A 43 -12.26 -23.15 -6.99
CA ASP A 43 -11.06 -22.96 -7.82
C ASP A 43 -9.88 -22.37 -7.03
N VAL A 44 -10.17 -21.45 -6.10
CA VAL A 44 -9.16 -20.87 -5.22
C VAL A 44 -8.65 -21.94 -4.26
N VAL A 45 -9.55 -22.72 -3.64
CA VAL A 45 -9.16 -23.81 -2.73
C VAL A 45 -8.28 -24.84 -3.43
N GLN A 46 -8.62 -25.21 -4.66
CA GLN A 46 -7.82 -26.14 -5.46
C GLN A 46 -6.44 -25.58 -5.83
N THR A 47 -6.36 -24.27 -6.08
CA THR A 47 -5.08 -23.60 -6.28
C THR A 47 -4.26 -23.63 -4.99
N LEU A 48 -4.88 -23.30 -3.85
CA LEU A 48 -4.22 -23.26 -2.54
C LEU A 48 -3.76 -24.62 -2.02
N SER A 49 -4.37 -25.72 -2.47
CA SER A 49 -3.96 -27.08 -2.11
C SER A 49 -2.79 -27.60 -2.96
N THR A 50 -2.51 -26.97 -4.10
CA THR A 50 -1.45 -27.39 -5.03
C THR A 50 -0.19 -26.53 -4.94
N VAL A 51 -0.33 -25.26 -4.55
CA VAL A 51 0.79 -24.35 -4.34
C VAL A 51 1.58 -24.70 -3.08
N GLN A 52 2.90 -24.56 -3.19
CA GLN A 52 3.85 -24.78 -2.11
C GLN A 52 4.61 -23.48 -1.83
N ASN A 53 5.20 -23.39 -0.63
CA ASN A 53 5.98 -22.24 -0.20
C ASN A 53 5.18 -20.91 -0.32
N ILE A 54 3.95 -20.89 0.17
CA ILE A 54 3.09 -19.70 0.28
C ILE A 54 2.81 -19.35 1.74
N THR A 55 2.36 -18.12 1.94
CA THR A 55 1.87 -17.63 3.24
C THR A 55 0.46 -17.09 3.08
N ILE A 56 -0.50 -17.66 3.82
CA ILE A 56 -1.89 -17.20 3.84
C ILE A 56 -2.08 -16.27 5.03
N LEU A 57 -2.51 -15.05 4.76
CA LEU A 57 -2.98 -14.11 5.77
C LEU A 57 -4.47 -14.34 5.98
N ALA A 58 -4.86 -15.17 6.93
CA ALA A 58 -6.25 -15.57 7.14
C ALA A 58 -7.02 -14.52 7.99
N PRO A 59 -7.97 -13.77 7.43
CA PRO A 59 -8.78 -12.85 8.23
C PRO A 59 -9.71 -13.62 9.17
N SER A 60 -9.73 -13.20 10.45
CA SER A 60 -10.60 -13.78 11.46
C SER A 60 -12.07 -13.38 11.29
N ASP A 61 -12.97 -14.06 12.01
CA ASP A 61 -14.38 -13.72 12.08
C ASP A 61 -14.60 -12.28 12.58
N THR A 62 -13.77 -11.84 13.54
CA THR A 62 -13.72 -10.45 14.00
C THR A 62 -13.29 -9.49 12.89
N ALA A 63 -12.35 -9.88 12.03
CA ALA A 63 -11.92 -9.08 10.89
C ALA A 63 -13.07 -8.81 9.92
N PHE A 64 -13.86 -9.83 9.59
CA PHE A 64 -15.02 -9.70 8.72
C PHE A 64 -16.14 -8.87 9.36
N ALA A 65 -16.42 -9.08 10.65
CA ALA A 65 -17.38 -8.26 11.39
C ALA A 65 -16.98 -6.78 11.38
N ASN A 66 -15.70 -6.48 11.61
CA ASN A 66 -15.15 -5.12 11.57
C ASN A 66 -15.26 -4.50 10.17
N LEU A 67 -15.06 -5.28 9.10
CA LEU A 67 -15.20 -4.80 7.73
C LEU A 67 -16.64 -4.35 7.44
N ILE A 68 -17.63 -5.18 7.78
CA ILE A 68 -19.06 -4.87 7.59
C ILE A 68 -19.48 -3.66 8.44
N ALA A 69 -19.02 -3.58 9.68
CA ALA A 69 -19.32 -2.46 10.56
C ALA A 69 -18.77 -1.13 10.03
N ARG A 70 -17.54 -1.12 9.50
CA ARG A 70 -16.93 0.09 8.91
C ARG A 70 -17.56 0.49 7.59
N ASN A 71 -17.93 -0.49 6.77
CA ASN A 71 -18.53 -0.27 5.47
C ASN A 71 -19.60 -1.32 5.19
N PRO A 72 -20.89 -1.05 5.46
CA PRO A 72 -21.97 -2.00 5.22
C PRO A 72 -22.07 -2.47 3.76
N ARG A 73 -21.55 -1.69 2.79
CA ARG A 73 -21.52 -2.09 1.38
C ARG A 73 -20.56 -3.25 1.12
N SER A 74 -19.59 -3.49 2.01
CA SER A 74 -18.69 -4.65 1.93
C SER A 74 -19.42 -5.99 2.07
N ALA A 75 -20.64 -6.03 2.58
CA ALA A 75 -21.46 -7.25 2.55
C ALA A 75 -21.66 -7.76 1.11
N LYS A 76 -21.71 -6.86 0.11
CA LYS A 76 -21.81 -7.22 -1.30
C LYS A 76 -20.55 -7.89 -1.86
N LEU A 77 -19.39 -7.65 -1.24
CA LEU A 77 -18.13 -8.32 -1.61
C LEU A 77 -18.24 -9.83 -1.37
N MET A 78 -18.87 -10.22 -0.26
CA MET A 78 -19.05 -11.61 0.14
C MET A 78 -20.01 -12.37 -0.77
N THR A 79 -20.89 -11.65 -1.47
CA THR A 79 -21.86 -12.22 -2.41
C THR A 79 -21.40 -12.19 -3.86
N ASN A 80 -20.25 -11.59 -4.17
CA ASN A 80 -19.71 -11.50 -5.53
C ASN A 80 -18.50 -12.44 -5.66
N PRO A 81 -18.64 -13.62 -6.32
CA PRO A 81 -17.57 -14.61 -6.39
C PRO A 81 -16.27 -14.08 -7.00
N ARG A 82 -16.37 -13.20 -8.00
CA ARG A 82 -15.19 -12.63 -8.68
C ARG A 82 -14.43 -11.68 -7.75
N ALA A 83 -15.14 -10.80 -7.06
CA ALA A 83 -14.53 -9.87 -6.11
C ALA A 83 -13.99 -10.61 -4.88
N LEU A 84 -14.71 -11.63 -4.39
CA LEU A 84 -14.27 -12.50 -3.32
C LEU A 84 -12.98 -13.25 -3.68
N ALA A 85 -12.91 -13.84 -4.88
CA ALA A 85 -11.69 -14.49 -5.36
C ALA A 85 -10.50 -13.53 -5.40
N GLY A 86 -10.68 -12.30 -5.88
CA GLY A 86 -9.63 -11.27 -5.87
C GLY A 86 -9.15 -10.93 -4.45
N VAL A 87 -10.08 -10.76 -3.51
CA VAL A 87 -9.72 -10.51 -2.10
C VAL A 87 -8.97 -11.70 -1.52
N LEU A 88 -9.41 -12.94 -1.75
CA LEU A 88 -8.73 -14.12 -1.23
C LEU A 88 -7.34 -14.31 -1.84
N GLN A 89 -7.18 -14.10 -3.14
CA GLN A 89 -5.85 -14.10 -3.79
C GLN A 89 -4.91 -13.03 -3.21
N TYR A 90 -5.46 -11.88 -2.81
CA TYR A 90 -4.68 -10.81 -2.18
C TYR A 90 -4.21 -11.14 -0.77
N HIS A 91 -4.88 -12.07 -0.09
CA HIS A 91 -4.46 -12.57 1.22
C HIS A 91 -3.39 -13.67 1.13
N VAL A 92 -3.00 -14.09 -0.07
CA VAL A 92 -2.04 -15.17 -0.27
C VAL A 92 -0.75 -14.61 -0.83
N LEU A 93 0.30 -14.66 -0.03
CA LEU A 93 1.64 -14.19 -0.36
C LEU A 93 2.47 -15.32 -0.97
N MET A 94 3.29 -14.97 -1.95
CA MET A 94 4.32 -15.86 -2.49
C MET A 94 5.51 -15.91 -1.53
N GLY A 95 5.99 -17.12 -1.24
CA GLY A 95 7.05 -17.39 -0.28
C GLY A 95 6.50 -17.81 1.09
N ARG A 96 7.25 -18.68 1.77
CA ARG A 96 7.06 -18.99 3.19
C ARG A 96 7.68 -17.88 4.03
N LEU A 97 6.82 -17.08 4.65
CA LEU A 97 7.16 -15.91 5.44
C LEU A 97 6.70 -16.16 6.87
N LEU A 98 7.65 -16.40 7.77
CA LEU A 98 7.40 -16.55 9.20
C LEU A 98 7.28 -15.19 9.87
N SER A 99 6.74 -15.13 11.09
CA SER A 99 6.73 -13.89 11.88
C SER A 99 8.14 -13.34 12.11
N SER A 100 9.14 -14.23 12.21
CA SER A 100 10.56 -13.85 12.31
C SER A 100 11.12 -13.20 11.05
N ASP A 101 10.45 -13.33 9.89
CA ASP A 101 10.86 -12.66 8.65
C ASP A 101 10.40 -11.20 8.60
N PHE A 102 9.49 -10.79 9.49
CA PHE A 102 9.07 -9.40 9.57
C PHE A 102 10.19 -8.59 10.24
N SER A 103 10.41 -7.37 9.75
CA SER A 103 11.44 -6.46 10.27
C SER A 103 10.88 -5.05 10.48
N PRO A 104 11.54 -4.20 11.30
CA PRO A 104 11.17 -2.79 11.41
C PRO A 104 11.21 -2.04 10.06
N THR A 105 12.10 -2.48 9.16
CA THR A 105 12.09 -2.08 7.76
C THR A 105 10.99 -2.85 7.02
N PRO A 106 10.04 -2.18 6.35
CA PRO A 106 8.97 -2.85 5.61
C PRO A 106 9.49 -3.77 4.51
N LYS A 107 8.77 -4.85 4.24
CA LYS A 107 9.00 -5.75 3.10
C LYS A 107 7.73 -5.81 2.24
N PHE A 108 7.90 -5.98 0.93
CA PHE A 108 6.78 -5.97 -0.02
C PHE A 108 6.71 -7.26 -0.85
N PRO A 109 6.37 -8.41 -0.24
CA PRO A 109 6.18 -9.64 -1.00
C PRO A 109 5.02 -9.53 -2.00
N SER A 110 5.14 -10.29 -3.09
CA SER A 110 4.07 -10.49 -4.05
C SER A 110 2.94 -11.33 -3.47
N THR A 111 1.73 -11.04 -3.92
CA THR A 111 0.53 -11.82 -3.67
C THR A 111 0.13 -12.59 -4.93
N LEU A 112 -0.82 -13.52 -4.80
CA LEU A 112 -1.43 -14.19 -5.96
C LEU A 112 -2.40 -13.28 -6.74
N LEU A 113 -2.73 -12.10 -6.22
CA LEU A 113 -3.63 -11.17 -6.90
C LEU A 113 -2.98 -10.60 -8.16
N THR A 114 -3.63 -10.79 -9.30
CA THR A 114 -3.17 -10.31 -10.61
C THR A 114 -4.34 -9.64 -11.36
N THR A 115 -4.24 -9.53 -12.69
CA THR A 115 -5.31 -8.98 -13.53
C THR A 115 -6.63 -9.72 -13.31
N PRO A 116 -7.78 -9.03 -13.32
CA PRO A 116 -7.98 -7.62 -13.66
C PRO A 116 -7.82 -6.64 -12.47
N PHE A 117 -7.52 -7.14 -11.27
CA PHE A 117 -7.53 -6.31 -10.05
C PHE A 117 -6.20 -5.62 -9.79
N ALA A 118 -5.11 -6.15 -10.34
CA ALA A 118 -3.78 -5.56 -10.24
C ALA A 118 -3.05 -5.57 -11.58
N ASN A 119 -2.24 -4.53 -11.80
CA ASN A 119 -1.37 -4.30 -12.94
C ASN A 119 0.06 -4.03 -12.48
N VAL A 120 0.57 -4.95 -11.65
CA VAL A 120 1.94 -4.95 -11.12
C VAL A 120 2.59 -6.26 -11.52
N THR A 121 3.76 -6.20 -12.14
CA THR A 121 4.51 -7.36 -12.59
C THR A 121 4.88 -8.26 -11.40
N GLY A 122 4.55 -9.54 -11.55
CA GLY A 122 4.72 -10.54 -10.49
C GLY A 122 3.65 -10.47 -9.38
N GLY A 123 2.54 -9.76 -9.57
CA GLY A 123 1.39 -9.75 -8.68
C GLY A 123 1.30 -8.51 -7.78
N GLN A 124 0.14 -8.24 -7.20
CA GLN A 124 0.00 -7.13 -6.28
C GLN A 124 0.88 -7.32 -5.04
N ARG A 125 1.33 -6.23 -4.40
CA ARG A 125 2.13 -6.28 -3.19
C ARG A 125 1.30 -6.06 -1.92
N VAL A 126 1.84 -6.55 -0.81
CA VAL A 126 1.36 -6.27 0.55
C VAL A 126 2.58 -5.84 1.38
N GLY A 127 2.41 -4.86 2.26
CA GLY A 127 3.50 -4.43 3.13
C GLY A 127 3.54 -5.23 4.43
N LEU A 128 4.69 -5.77 4.79
CA LEU A 128 4.94 -6.49 6.04
C LEU A 128 5.94 -5.70 6.90
N VAL A 129 5.64 -5.49 8.18
CA VAL A 129 6.50 -4.71 9.08
C VAL A 129 6.34 -5.16 10.53
N MET A 130 7.43 -5.15 11.30
CA MET A 130 7.39 -5.27 12.76
C MET A 130 7.27 -3.89 13.39
N VAL A 131 6.22 -3.69 14.19
CA VAL A 131 6.05 -2.47 14.99
C VAL A 131 5.85 -2.89 16.44
N ASN A 132 6.74 -2.43 17.33
CA ASN A 132 6.70 -2.75 18.76
C ASN A 132 6.57 -4.28 19.00
N SER A 133 7.43 -5.06 18.33
CA SER A 133 7.44 -6.54 18.37
C SER A 133 6.14 -7.21 17.90
N THR A 134 5.24 -6.47 17.26
CA THR A 134 4.00 -6.99 16.71
C THR A 134 4.07 -6.99 15.19
N ALA A 135 3.86 -8.16 14.57
CA ALA A 135 3.80 -8.29 13.12
C ALA A 135 2.55 -7.59 12.60
N LYS A 136 2.75 -6.64 11.69
CA LYS A 136 1.71 -5.86 11.04
C LYS A 136 1.81 -6.00 9.55
N VAL A 137 0.64 -5.99 8.93
CA VAL A 137 0.45 -6.06 7.50
C VAL A 137 -0.25 -4.78 7.07
N PHE A 138 0.16 -4.14 5.98
CA PHE A 138 -0.61 -3.05 5.40
C PHE A 138 -0.96 -3.29 3.94
N SER A 139 -2.16 -2.83 3.59
CA SER A 139 -2.81 -3.05 2.31
C SER A 139 -3.19 -1.72 1.64
N GLY A 140 -4.11 -1.74 0.67
CA GLY A 140 -4.67 -0.54 0.03
C GLY A 140 -5.08 0.54 1.03
N TYR A 141 -4.93 1.80 0.61
CA TYR A 141 -5.14 3.00 1.45
C TYR A 141 -4.30 3.03 2.74
N LYS A 142 -3.23 2.22 2.81
CA LYS A 142 -2.38 2.06 3.99
C LYS A 142 -3.14 1.58 5.23
N GLN A 143 -4.21 0.82 5.02
CA GLN A 143 -4.93 0.12 6.08
C GLN A 143 -4.02 -0.92 6.72
N VAL A 144 -4.04 -1.01 8.04
CA VAL A 144 -3.19 -1.92 8.81
C VAL A 144 -4.02 -3.07 9.37
N ALA A 145 -3.51 -4.28 9.22
CA ALA A 145 -3.94 -5.50 9.90
C ALA A 145 -2.85 -5.95 10.88
N THR A 146 -3.25 -6.47 12.03
CA THR A 146 -2.35 -7.06 13.02
C THR A 146 -2.40 -8.58 12.90
N VAL A 147 -1.24 -9.23 12.93
CA VAL A 147 -1.17 -10.69 13.06
C VAL A 147 -1.49 -11.06 14.50
N VAL A 148 -2.59 -11.78 14.70
CA VAL A 148 -3.11 -12.23 16.00
C VAL A 148 -2.57 -13.61 16.35
N THR A 149 -2.44 -14.48 15.37
CA THR A 149 -1.84 -15.82 15.52
C THR A 149 -0.88 -16.02 14.38
N ALA A 150 0.38 -16.26 14.69
CA ALA A 150 1.42 -16.39 13.69
C ALA A 150 1.89 -17.83 13.51
N ASP A 151 2.53 -18.09 12.38
CA ASP A 151 3.35 -19.28 12.13
C ASP A 151 2.60 -20.61 12.26
N VAL A 152 1.35 -20.68 11.77
CA VAL A 152 0.57 -21.92 11.76
C VAL A 152 0.94 -22.75 10.51
N PRO A 153 1.69 -23.86 10.62
CA PRO A 153 2.13 -24.62 9.45
C PRO A 153 1.02 -25.48 8.87
N PHE A 154 1.03 -25.64 7.54
CA PHE A 154 0.21 -26.61 6.83
C PHE A 154 0.97 -27.26 5.67
N ASP A 155 0.35 -28.25 5.03
CA ASP A 155 0.95 -29.05 3.98
C ASP A 155 1.57 -28.22 2.84
N GLY A 156 2.60 -28.74 2.19
CA GLY A 156 3.35 -28.04 1.15
C GLY A 156 4.36 -27.00 1.67
N GLY A 157 4.73 -27.07 2.96
CA GLY A 157 5.65 -26.10 3.58
C GLY A 157 5.06 -24.70 3.74
N ASN A 158 3.73 -24.61 3.72
CA ASN A 158 3.00 -23.36 3.75
C ASN A 158 2.74 -22.89 5.18
N ILE A 159 2.46 -21.59 5.33
CA ILE A 159 2.19 -20.97 6.64
C ILE A 159 0.87 -20.18 6.58
N VAL A 160 0.11 -20.21 7.68
CA VAL A 160 -1.03 -19.31 7.92
C VAL A 160 -0.68 -18.34 9.05
N HIS A 161 -0.96 -17.06 8.82
CA HIS A 161 -1.03 -16.03 9.85
C HIS A 161 -2.48 -15.57 9.96
N ILE A 162 -3.09 -15.69 11.14
CA ILE A 162 -4.43 -15.15 11.39
C ILE A 162 -4.33 -13.65 11.65
N ILE A 163 -5.10 -12.85 10.93
CA ILE A 163 -5.10 -11.38 11.04
C ILE A 163 -6.44 -10.83 11.52
N ASP A 164 -6.41 -9.69 12.20
CA ASP A 164 -7.58 -9.02 12.78
C ASP A 164 -8.41 -8.15 11.80
N THR A 165 -7.94 -8.04 10.55
CA THR A 165 -8.50 -7.11 9.57
C THR A 165 -8.42 -7.71 8.17
N VAL A 166 -9.51 -7.64 7.40
CA VAL A 166 -9.52 -8.06 5.99
C VAL A 166 -8.69 -7.05 5.19
N LEU A 167 -7.71 -7.54 4.44
CA LEU A 167 -6.87 -6.70 3.58
C LEU A 167 -7.71 -6.07 2.47
N THR A 168 -7.51 -4.76 2.28
CA THR A 168 -8.18 -4.01 1.23
C THR A 168 -7.35 -4.09 -0.04
N VAL A 169 -7.95 -4.64 -1.10
CA VAL A 169 -7.36 -4.64 -2.44
C VAL A 169 -7.11 -3.19 -2.87
N PRO A 170 -5.88 -2.82 -3.26
CA PRO A 170 -5.57 -1.47 -3.70
C PRO A 170 -6.39 -1.04 -4.91
N ALA A 171 -6.93 0.18 -4.86
CA ALA A 171 -7.62 0.78 -6.01
C ALA A 171 -6.62 1.46 -6.97
N ASN A 172 -7.10 1.88 -8.13
CA ASN A 172 -6.29 2.66 -9.07
C ASN A 172 -5.78 3.99 -8.44
N PRO A 173 -4.72 4.60 -9.00
CA PRO A 173 -4.12 5.80 -8.43
C PRO A 173 -5.09 6.97 -8.23
N ALA A 174 -5.96 7.24 -9.20
CA ALA A 174 -6.91 8.35 -9.09
C ALA A 174 -7.91 8.13 -7.94
N GLN A 175 -8.47 6.92 -7.84
CA GLN A 175 -9.37 6.56 -6.74
C GLN A 175 -8.64 6.55 -5.39
N THR A 176 -7.36 6.13 -5.39
CA THR A 176 -6.51 6.17 -4.20
C THR A 176 -6.29 7.60 -3.72
N ALA A 177 -6.01 8.54 -4.62
CA ALA A 177 -5.89 9.96 -4.26
C ALA A 177 -7.18 10.47 -3.60
N THR A 178 -8.35 10.20 -4.19
CA THR A 178 -9.65 10.60 -3.62
C THR A 178 -9.89 9.97 -2.24
N ASN A 179 -9.64 8.67 -2.09
CA ASN A 179 -9.95 7.93 -0.86
C ASN A 179 -8.96 8.19 0.28
N THR A 180 -7.75 8.64 -0.04
CA THR A 180 -6.73 9.03 0.95
C THR A 180 -6.74 10.51 1.28
N GLY A 181 -7.70 11.28 0.72
CA GLY A 181 -7.85 12.71 1.00
C GLY A 181 -6.86 13.62 0.25
N LEU A 182 -6.14 13.11 -0.75
CA LEU A 182 -5.29 13.89 -1.67
C LEU A 182 -6.16 14.61 -2.71
N THR A 183 -7.10 15.43 -2.24
CA THR A 183 -8.17 16.03 -3.04
C THR A 183 -7.64 16.98 -4.11
N SER A 184 -6.59 17.75 -3.81
CA SER A 184 -5.96 18.63 -4.81
C SER A 184 -5.31 17.84 -5.94
N LEU A 185 -4.66 16.71 -5.62
CA LEU A 185 -4.11 15.83 -6.64
C LEU A 185 -5.21 15.19 -7.49
N ALA A 186 -6.28 14.69 -6.86
CA ALA A 186 -7.40 14.09 -7.57
C ALA A 186 -8.06 15.08 -8.55
N GLY A 187 -8.28 16.32 -8.12
CA GLY A 187 -8.83 17.34 -9.02
C GLY A 187 -7.82 17.87 -10.04
N ALA A 188 -6.52 17.90 -9.72
CA ALA A 188 -5.48 18.22 -10.71
C ALA A 188 -5.42 17.16 -11.83
N LEU A 189 -5.49 15.87 -11.49
CA LEU A 189 -5.57 14.78 -12.47
C LEU A 189 -6.83 14.90 -13.34
N ALA A 190 -7.97 15.28 -12.75
CA ALA A 190 -9.22 15.50 -13.48
C ALA A 190 -9.13 16.72 -14.41
N ALA A 191 -8.61 17.85 -13.92
CA ALA A 191 -8.43 19.09 -14.68
C ALA A 191 -7.45 18.91 -15.85
N ALA A 192 -6.41 18.09 -15.67
CA ALA A 192 -5.43 17.75 -16.71
C ALA A 192 -5.90 16.63 -17.66
N GLY A 193 -7.05 16.01 -17.43
CA GLY A 193 -7.53 14.87 -18.23
C GLY A 193 -6.67 13.61 -18.10
N LEU A 194 -5.88 13.47 -17.04
CA LEU A 194 -4.88 12.40 -16.85
C LEU A 194 -5.40 11.17 -16.10
N VAL A 195 -6.64 11.20 -15.59
CA VAL A 195 -7.24 10.10 -14.82
C VAL A 195 -7.15 8.76 -15.55
N GLY A 196 -7.54 8.72 -16.83
CA GLY A 196 -7.45 7.49 -17.63
C GLY A 196 -6.01 7.03 -17.86
N GLY A 197 -5.12 7.98 -18.16
CA GLY A 197 -3.71 7.71 -18.44
C GLY A 197 -2.99 7.10 -17.23
N VAL A 198 -3.07 7.74 -16.06
CA VAL A 198 -2.40 7.26 -14.85
C VAL A 198 -2.92 5.92 -14.36
N ASN A 199 -4.22 5.65 -14.55
CA ASN A 199 -4.85 4.39 -14.16
C ASN A 199 -4.48 3.22 -15.09
N ALA A 200 -4.14 3.51 -16.35
CA ALA A 200 -3.78 2.51 -17.35
C ALA A 200 -2.30 2.11 -17.31
N LEU A 201 -1.43 2.90 -16.66
CA LEU A 201 -0.01 2.55 -16.50
C LEU A 201 0.15 1.23 -15.74
N ALA A 202 1.26 0.54 -16.00
CA ALA A 202 1.70 -0.66 -15.29
C ALA A 202 3.03 -0.37 -14.58
N ASP A 203 3.23 -0.99 -13.42
CA ASP A 203 4.46 -0.88 -12.63
C ASP A 203 4.93 0.56 -12.45
N VAL A 204 4.07 1.38 -11.85
CA VAL A 204 4.30 2.82 -11.72
C VAL A 204 4.67 3.21 -10.29
N THR A 205 5.56 4.20 -10.17
CA THR A 205 5.83 4.90 -8.91
C THR A 205 5.40 6.36 -9.08
N ILE A 206 4.51 6.82 -8.22
CA ILE A 206 3.94 8.17 -8.28
C ILE A 206 4.34 8.95 -7.03
N PHE A 207 4.96 10.10 -7.21
CA PHE A 207 5.22 11.05 -6.15
C PHE A 207 4.04 12.03 -6.04
N ALA A 208 3.12 11.80 -5.13
CA ALA A 208 1.90 12.58 -5.01
C ALA A 208 2.09 13.82 -4.13
N PRO A 209 1.93 15.06 -4.60
CA PRO A 209 1.94 16.21 -3.69
C PRO A 209 0.75 16.17 -2.74
N SER A 210 0.99 16.53 -1.48
CA SER A 210 -0.08 16.72 -0.49
C SER A 210 -0.96 17.94 -0.81
N ASN A 211 -2.12 18.05 -0.17
CA ASN A 211 -2.94 19.25 -0.30
C ASN A 211 -2.20 20.51 0.16
N ASP A 212 -1.34 20.40 1.19
CA ASP A 212 -0.50 21.51 1.65
C ASP A 212 0.56 21.91 0.63
N ALA A 213 1.13 20.94 -0.09
CA ALA A 213 2.02 21.22 -1.22
C ALA A 213 1.34 22.06 -2.30
N PHE A 214 0.11 21.69 -2.68
CA PHE A 214 -0.70 22.45 -3.63
C PHE A 214 -1.11 23.82 -3.09
N ARG A 215 -1.45 23.93 -1.79
CA ARG A 215 -1.71 25.23 -1.14
C ARG A 215 -0.51 26.16 -1.24
N ALA A 216 0.69 25.64 -0.99
CA ALA A 216 1.93 26.42 -0.99
C ALA A 216 2.23 27.07 -2.34
N ILE A 217 1.82 26.44 -3.45
CA ILE A 217 2.02 26.95 -4.81
C ILE A 217 0.74 27.55 -5.43
N GLY A 218 -0.31 27.79 -4.65
CA GLY A 218 -1.65 28.07 -5.17
C GLY A 218 -1.74 29.27 -6.12
N SER A 219 -0.93 30.31 -5.90
CA SER A 219 -0.83 31.47 -6.81
C SER A 219 -0.31 31.13 -8.21
N ALA A 220 0.55 30.11 -8.35
CA ALA A 220 1.03 29.64 -9.65
C ALA A 220 0.00 28.76 -10.37
N LEU A 221 -0.80 27.99 -9.64
CA LEU A 221 -1.78 27.07 -10.24
C LEU A 221 -2.86 27.79 -11.05
N GLY A 222 -3.23 29.01 -10.66
CA GLY A 222 -4.24 29.81 -11.38
C GLY A 222 -3.76 30.30 -12.76
N THR A 223 -2.46 30.24 -13.04
CA THR A 223 -1.87 30.70 -14.31
C THR A 223 -1.44 29.57 -15.23
N LEU A 224 -1.46 28.31 -14.77
CA LEU A 224 -1.06 27.16 -15.57
C LEU A 224 -2.17 26.78 -16.54
N ASP A 225 -1.81 26.49 -17.77
CA ASP A 225 -2.71 25.83 -18.70
C ASP A 225 -2.77 24.31 -18.43
N VAL A 226 -3.66 23.63 -19.16
CA VAL A 226 -3.86 22.18 -19.04
C VAL A 226 -2.60 21.39 -19.42
N GLN A 227 -1.81 21.88 -20.37
CA GLN A 227 -0.59 21.20 -20.84
C GLN A 227 0.54 21.36 -19.83
N ASP A 228 0.73 22.54 -19.27
CA ASP A 228 1.70 22.81 -18.22
C ASP A 228 1.39 22.01 -16.96
N LEU A 229 0.12 22.00 -16.54
CA LEU A 229 -0.32 21.16 -15.42
C LEU A 229 -0.08 19.68 -15.71
N GLY A 230 -0.38 19.23 -16.93
CA GLY A 230 -0.11 17.87 -17.38
C GLY A 230 1.38 17.51 -17.33
N GLY A 231 2.26 18.41 -17.78
CA GLY A 231 3.71 18.23 -17.73
C GLY A 231 4.26 18.18 -16.30
N ILE A 232 3.76 19.04 -15.41
CA ILE A 232 4.10 19.01 -13.98
C ILE A 232 3.64 17.68 -13.37
N LEU A 233 2.40 17.24 -13.61
CA LEU A 233 1.91 15.96 -13.09
C LEU A 233 2.66 14.77 -13.69
N GLY A 234 3.04 14.81 -14.96
CA GLY A 234 3.89 13.80 -15.60
C GLY A 234 5.27 13.71 -14.97
N TYR A 235 5.85 14.84 -14.53
CA TYR A 235 7.14 14.86 -13.83
C TYR A 235 7.07 14.24 -12.42
N HIS A 236 5.88 14.11 -11.83
CA HIS A 236 5.66 13.42 -10.57
C HIS A 236 5.56 11.90 -10.72
N VAL A 237 5.49 11.39 -11.94
CA VAL A 237 5.34 9.96 -12.23
C VAL A 237 6.66 9.44 -12.77
N LEU A 238 7.19 8.36 -12.21
CA LEU A 238 8.38 7.71 -12.78
C LEU A 238 8.02 7.00 -14.10
N ALA A 239 9.03 6.84 -14.97
CA ALA A 239 8.87 6.04 -16.17
C ALA A 239 8.38 4.61 -15.80
N PRO A 240 7.40 4.06 -16.54
CA PRO A 240 6.78 2.78 -16.20
C PRO A 240 7.76 1.60 -16.31
N GLY A 241 7.41 0.51 -15.65
CA GLY A 241 8.16 -0.75 -15.67
C GLY A 241 8.91 -1.04 -14.37
N GLN A 242 8.82 -0.16 -13.37
CA GLN A 242 9.40 -0.39 -12.04
C GLN A 242 8.56 0.25 -10.93
N VAL A 243 8.13 -0.59 -9.98
CA VAL A 243 7.60 -0.15 -8.69
C VAL A 243 8.77 0.03 -7.73
N ARG A 244 8.93 1.23 -7.16
CA ARG A 244 9.98 1.55 -6.18
C ARG A 244 9.34 1.84 -4.83
N PHE A 245 9.46 0.90 -3.90
CA PHE A 245 9.09 1.14 -2.50
C PHE A 245 10.14 2.00 -1.80
N SER A 246 9.79 2.56 -0.65
CA SER A 246 10.68 3.41 0.16
C SER A 246 12.02 2.75 0.50
N THR A 247 11.98 1.42 0.63
CA THR A 247 13.14 0.57 0.90
C THR A 247 14.05 0.38 -0.31
N ASP A 248 13.50 0.52 -1.51
CA ASP A 248 14.17 0.16 -2.77
C ASP A 248 14.89 1.33 -3.42
N PHE A 249 14.61 2.57 -2.99
CA PHE A 249 15.18 3.76 -3.61
C PHE A 249 16.71 3.76 -3.59
N LEU A 250 17.34 3.20 -2.56
CA LEU A 250 18.78 3.33 -2.32
C LEU A 250 19.43 2.00 -1.91
N LEU A 251 19.01 0.91 -2.55
CA LEU A 251 19.69 -0.37 -2.40
C LEU A 251 21.15 -0.24 -2.87
N GLY A 252 22.08 -0.82 -2.12
CA GLY A 252 23.51 -0.81 -2.46
C GLY A 252 24.36 0.29 -1.80
N GLY A 253 23.80 1.05 -0.84
CA GLY A 253 24.56 2.01 -0.03
C GLY A 253 24.83 3.37 -0.70
N ALA A 254 24.13 3.67 -1.80
CA ALA A 254 24.14 5.01 -2.38
C ALA A 254 23.27 5.95 -1.54
N ASP A 255 23.71 7.19 -1.34
CA ASP A 255 22.90 8.21 -0.65
C ASP A 255 21.90 8.90 -1.59
N GLN A 256 22.06 8.69 -2.90
CA GLN A 256 21.26 9.33 -3.94
C GLN A 256 21.12 8.44 -5.19
N VAL A 257 19.97 8.51 -5.85
CA VAL A 257 19.71 7.91 -7.16
C VAL A 257 18.97 8.89 -8.06
N THR A 258 19.28 8.89 -9.36
CA THR A 258 18.53 9.64 -10.37
C THR A 258 17.61 8.70 -11.14
N LEU A 259 16.33 9.08 -11.27
CA LEU A 259 15.27 8.26 -11.86
C LEU A 259 14.57 9.04 -12.97
N ALA A 260 14.33 8.37 -14.10
CA ALA A 260 13.60 8.94 -15.22
C ALA A 260 12.12 9.09 -14.90
N THR A 261 11.53 10.21 -15.31
CA THR A 261 10.09 10.48 -15.16
C THR A 261 9.32 10.09 -16.42
N LEU A 262 8.00 10.14 -16.34
CA LEU A 262 7.11 9.99 -17.50
C LEU A 262 7.30 11.13 -18.50
N GLN A 263 7.80 12.29 -18.04
CA GLN A 263 8.15 13.41 -18.91
C GLN A 263 9.50 13.14 -19.61
N PRO A 264 9.54 13.03 -20.95
CA PRO A 264 10.75 12.65 -21.67
C PRO A 264 11.92 13.59 -21.40
N GLY A 265 13.09 13.02 -21.11
CA GLY A 265 14.32 13.77 -20.85
C GLY A 265 14.40 14.43 -19.48
N LEU A 266 13.36 14.33 -18.65
CA LEU A 266 13.36 14.88 -17.30
C LEU A 266 13.49 13.77 -16.26
N ASN A 267 14.37 14.01 -15.30
CA ASN A 267 14.68 13.09 -14.22
C ASN A 267 14.41 13.74 -12.87
N VAL A 268 14.09 12.92 -11.87
CA VAL A 268 14.06 13.30 -10.47
C VAL A 268 15.23 12.66 -9.74
N THR A 269 15.68 13.30 -8.68
CA THR A 269 16.74 12.80 -7.82
C THR A 269 16.15 12.40 -6.48
N VAL A 270 16.28 11.14 -6.11
CA VAL A 270 15.88 10.66 -4.78
C VAL A 270 17.11 10.60 -3.89
N ARG A 271 17.06 11.28 -2.73
CA ARG A 271 18.13 11.33 -1.74
C ARG A 271 17.62 10.87 -0.38
N ARG A 272 18.46 10.20 0.41
CA ARG A 272 18.17 9.88 1.81
C ARG A 272 19.09 10.67 2.73
N ASP A 273 18.51 11.13 3.83
CA ASP A 273 19.21 11.82 4.90
C ASP A 273 18.72 11.22 6.23
N GLY A 274 19.50 10.30 6.79
CA GLY A 274 19.06 9.49 7.93
C GLY A 274 17.77 8.71 7.61
N ALA A 275 16.68 9.01 8.33
CA ALA A 275 15.36 8.40 8.12
C ALA A 275 14.48 9.16 7.11
N GLN A 276 14.91 10.33 6.64
CA GLN A 276 14.16 11.15 5.71
C GLN A 276 14.51 10.78 4.27
N VAL A 277 13.49 10.79 3.40
CA VAL A 277 13.65 10.61 1.96
C VAL A 277 13.17 11.86 1.26
N PHE A 278 13.95 12.31 0.29
CA PHE A 278 13.68 13.50 -0.51
C PHE A 278 13.64 13.15 -1.99
N VAL A 279 12.76 13.82 -2.73
CA VAL A 279 12.66 13.75 -4.19
C VAL A 279 12.85 15.18 -4.71
N ASN A 280 13.96 15.42 -5.38
CA ASN A 280 14.55 16.75 -5.55
C ASN A 280 14.59 17.44 -4.17
N SER A 281 14.00 18.63 -4.02
CA SER A 281 13.89 19.30 -2.72
C SER A 281 12.70 18.85 -1.87
N ALA A 282 11.72 18.11 -2.42
CA ALA A 282 10.49 17.75 -1.71
C ALA A 282 10.73 16.58 -0.75
N ARG A 283 10.16 16.62 0.45
CA ARG A 283 10.25 15.53 1.44
C ARG A 283 9.10 14.55 1.27
N VAL A 284 9.40 13.26 1.34
CA VAL A 284 8.38 12.21 1.43
C VAL A 284 7.77 12.24 2.84
N VAL A 285 6.49 12.60 2.94
CA VAL A 285 5.73 12.66 4.20
C VAL A 285 4.92 11.40 4.49
N LEU A 286 4.55 10.66 3.44
CA LEU A 286 3.89 9.36 3.57
C LEU A 286 4.33 8.45 2.43
N ALA A 287 5.11 7.42 2.73
CA ALA A 287 5.54 6.47 1.71
C ALA A 287 4.60 5.26 1.59
N ASP A 288 4.79 4.53 0.49
CA ASP A 288 4.29 3.16 0.29
C ASP A 288 2.76 3.02 0.32
N VAL A 289 2.05 3.99 -0.24
CA VAL A 289 0.60 3.87 -0.46
C VAL A 289 0.37 3.00 -1.69
N LEU A 290 -0.08 1.76 -1.47
CA LEU A 290 -0.29 0.79 -2.54
C LEU A 290 -1.45 1.21 -3.46
N THR A 291 -1.23 1.10 -4.78
CA THR A 291 -2.26 1.27 -5.82
C THR A 291 -2.36 0.00 -6.67
N SER A 292 -3.45 -0.15 -7.44
CA SER A 292 -3.68 -1.34 -8.26
C SER A 292 -2.57 -1.58 -9.29
N ASN A 293 -1.83 -0.54 -9.69
CA ASN A 293 -0.79 -0.60 -10.71
C ASN A 293 0.61 -0.16 -10.21
N GLY A 294 0.80 -0.01 -8.90
CA GLY A 294 2.08 0.39 -8.35
C GLY A 294 2.02 0.99 -6.95
N VAL A 295 2.73 2.10 -6.75
CA VAL A 295 2.87 2.73 -5.43
C VAL A 295 2.85 4.25 -5.53
N VAL A 296 2.26 4.89 -4.53
CA VAL A 296 2.24 6.33 -4.32
C VAL A 296 3.05 6.70 -3.08
N HIS A 297 3.90 7.72 -3.21
CA HIS A 297 4.62 8.36 -2.11
C HIS A 297 4.20 9.81 -2.03
N VAL A 298 3.63 10.24 -0.90
CA VAL A 298 3.14 11.60 -0.71
C VAL A 298 4.29 12.53 -0.36
N LEU A 299 4.35 13.68 -1.02
CA LEU A 299 5.35 14.73 -0.85
C LEU A 299 4.79 15.96 -0.13
N ASP A 300 5.63 16.68 0.60
CA ASP A 300 5.29 17.98 1.20
C ASP A 300 5.33 19.15 0.21
N ASN A 301 5.78 18.92 -1.03
CA ASN A 301 5.97 19.96 -2.04
C ASN A 301 5.65 19.44 -3.44
N VAL A 302 5.31 20.36 -4.35
CA VAL A 302 5.08 20.06 -5.77
C VAL A 302 6.43 20.15 -6.49
N LEU A 303 6.82 19.07 -7.17
CA LEU A 303 8.02 19.03 -8.00
C LEU A 303 7.87 19.99 -9.18
N ASN A 304 8.92 20.77 -9.43
CA ASN A 304 8.97 21.72 -10.53
C ASN A 304 10.00 21.25 -11.58
N PRO A 305 9.58 20.86 -12.79
CA PRO A 305 10.49 20.39 -13.83
C PRO A 305 11.48 21.47 -14.30
N SER A 306 11.17 22.76 -14.12
CA SER A 306 12.03 23.88 -14.48
C SER A 306 13.01 24.29 -13.36
N ASN A 307 12.94 23.65 -12.20
CA ASN A 307 13.81 23.96 -11.06
C ASN A 307 14.62 22.73 -10.62
N SER A 308 15.68 22.44 -11.38
CA SER A 308 16.63 21.36 -11.06
C SER A 308 17.65 21.71 -9.97
N SER A 309 17.70 22.98 -9.54
CA SER A 309 18.69 23.48 -8.56
C SER A 309 18.17 23.50 -7.13
N ALA A 310 16.89 23.21 -6.89
CA ALA A 310 16.32 23.16 -5.56
C ALA A 310 16.94 22.01 -4.75
N THR A 311 17.61 22.34 -3.65
CA THR A 311 18.20 21.38 -2.72
C THR A 311 17.32 21.20 -1.49
N PRO A 312 17.21 19.98 -0.92
CA PRO A 312 16.46 19.79 0.32
C PRO A 312 17.23 20.35 1.53
N ASP A 313 16.48 20.86 2.50
CA ASP A 313 16.95 21.20 3.84
C ASP A 313 16.43 20.17 4.86
N PRO A 314 17.26 19.24 5.33
CA PRO A 314 16.86 18.25 6.34
C PRO A 314 16.40 18.85 7.68
N ALA A 315 16.93 20.01 8.05
CA ALA A 315 16.62 20.68 9.31
C ALA A 315 15.27 21.42 9.27
N ALA A 316 14.79 21.79 8.08
CA ALA A 316 13.51 22.47 7.95
C ALA A 316 12.33 21.54 8.28
N PRO A 317 11.28 22.04 8.97
CA PRO A 317 10.07 21.26 9.23
C PRO A 317 9.26 21.00 7.95
N THR A 318 9.35 21.91 6.96
CA THR A 318 8.70 21.81 5.65
C THR A 318 9.62 22.45 4.62
N GLN A 319 9.67 21.87 3.43
CA GLN A 319 10.54 22.35 2.36
C GLN A 319 9.99 23.63 1.71
N ALA A 320 10.90 24.53 1.31
CA ALA A 320 10.49 25.73 0.56
C ALA A 320 9.87 25.34 -0.80
N PRO A 321 8.82 26.02 -1.27
CA PRO A 321 8.19 25.71 -2.55
C PRO A 321 9.19 25.66 -3.70
N ALA A 322 9.07 24.66 -4.58
CA ALA A 322 9.95 24.54 -5.75
C ALA A 322 9.67 25.60 -6.84
N PHE A 323 8.60 26.39 -6.68
CA PHE A 323 8.21 27.47 -7.57
C PHE A 323 8.60 28.81 -6.92
N ALA A 324 9.41 29.62 -7.63
CA ALA A 324 9.89 30.89 -7.11
C ALA A 324 8.80 31.98 -7.17
N GLY A 325 8.77 32.87 -6.17
CA GLY A 325 7.85 34.02 -6.15
C GLY A 325 6.37 33.67 -5.91
N VAL A 326 6.06 32.42 -5.60
CA VAL A 326 4.69 31.98 -5.31
C VAL A 326 4.30 32.28 -3.87
N SER A 327 3.02 32.58 -3.69
CA SER A 327 2.36 32.68 -2.39
C SER A 327 1.37 31.54 -2.19
N ALA A 328 1.24 31.14 -0.93
CA ALA A 328 0.28 30.13 -0.52
C ALA A 328 -1.16 30.68 -0.52
N VAL A 329 -2.12 29.80 -0.76
CA VAL A 329 -3.56 30.09 -0.64
C VAL A 329 -4.14 29.50 0.65
N ALA A 330 -5.25 30.06 1.11
CA ALA A 330 -5.91 29.62 2.35
C ALA A 330 -6.41 28.17 2.23
N GLU A 331 -7.18 27.90 1.17
CA GLU A 331 -7.82 26.60 0.93
C GLU A 331 -7.07 25.77 -0.12
N ALA A 332 -7.16 24.45 -0.01
CA ALA A 332 -6.57 23.54 -0.98
C ALA A 332 -7.18 23.75 -2.39
N PRO A 333 -6.36 24.11 -3.39
CA PRO A 333 -6.86 24.41 -4.73
C PRO A 333 -7.25 23.12 -5.47
N LEU A 334 -8.03 23.25 -6.55
CA LEU A 334 -8.43 22.14 -7.43
C LEU A 334 -9.19 21.02 -6.70
N THR A 335 -10.03 21.36 -5.72
CA THR A 335 -10.80 20.38 -4.92
C THR A 335 -12.27 20.29 -5.32
N SER A 336 -12.73 21.14 -6.24
CA SER A 336 -14.14 21.21 -6.64
C SER A 336 -14.64 19.87 -7.21
N GLY A 337 -15.75 19.36 -6.68
CA GLY A 337 -16.34 18.09 -7.09
C GLY A 337 -15.64 16.83 -6.58
N ILE A 338 -14.53 16.97 -5.82
CA ILE A 338 -13.85 15.84 -5.19
C ILE A 338 -14.42 15.63 -3.79
N VAL A 339 -15.17 14.55 -3.62
CA VAL A 339 -15.69 14.14 -2.31
C VAL A 339 -14.93 12.89 -1.86
N PRO A 340 -14.13 12.97 -0.79
CA PRO A 340 -13.50 11.78 -0.21
C PRO A 340 -14.57 10.75 0.11
N THR A 341 -14.46 9.57 -0.49
CA THR A 341 -15.50 8.53 -0.36
C THR A 341 -15.31 7.69 0.91
N THR A 342 -14.20 7.87 1.62
CA THR A 342 -13.81 7.05 2.76
C THR A 342 -13.17 7.84 3.89
N THR A 343 -13.43 7.43 5.14
CA THR A 343 -12.78 7.93 6.37
C THR A 343 -11.49 7.18 6.70
N PHE A 344 -10.77 6.67 5.70
CA PHE A 344 -9.47 6.03 5.96
C PHE A 344 -8.47 7.08 6.40
N VAL A 345 -7.96 6.94 7.62
CA VAL A 345 -6.79 7.68 8.10
C VAL A 345 -5.59 6.83 7.75
N PRO A 346 -4.74 7.24 6.78
CA PRO A 346 -3.56 6.45 6.44
C PRO A 346 -2.69 6.29 7.67
N ALA A 347 -2.31 5.04 8.00
CA ALA A 347 -1.43 4.81 9.13
C ALA A 347 -0.05 5.42 8.85
N THR A 348 0.39 6.38 9.66
CA THR A 348 1.79 6.81 9.63
C THR A 348 2.63 5.71 10.27
N ILE A 349 3.49 5.09 9.45
CA ILE A 349 4.50 4.14 9.91
C ILE A 349 5.82 4.81 9.59
N PRO A 350 6.69 5.02 10.58
CA PRO A 350 7.99 5.64 10.36
C PRO A 350 8.80 4.78 9.38
N LEU A 351 9.47 5.43 8.44
CA LEU A 351 10.23 4.79 7.36
C LEU A 351 11.36 3.86 7.85
N ASN A 352 11.70 3.90 9.15
CA ASN A 352 12.78 3.11 9.75
C ASN A 352 12.52 2.72 11.22
N GLY A 353 11.27 2.53 11.64
CA GLY A 353 10.95 2.06 13.00
C GLY A 353 11.24 3.05 14.15
N GLY A 354 11.68 4.27 13.86
CA GLY A 354 11.85 5.33 14.87
C GLY A 354 10.50 5.95 15.25
N ALA A 355 10.29 6.27 16.53
CA ALA A 355 9.05 6.90 17.01
C ALA A 355 8.70 8.14 16.17
N LEU A 356 7.43 8.27 15.77
CA LEU A 356 6.95 9.48 15.11
C LEU A 356 6.95 10.64 16.10
N ALA A 357 7.59 11.75 15.73
CA ALA A 357 7.03 13.04 16.08
C ALA A 357 5.68 13.13 15.36
N ALA A 358 4.62 13.33 16.12
CA ALA A 358 3.27 13.49 15.60
C ALA A 358 3.27 14.57 14.50
N VAL A 359 2.78 14.22 13.31
CA VAL A 359 2.31 15.24 12.37
C VAL A 359 1.23 16.02 13.12
N PRO A 360 1.27 17.36 13.16
CA PRO A 360 0.24 18.13 13.84
C PRO A 360 -1.12 17.71 13.28
N THR A 361 -2.02 17.38 14.20
CA THR A 361 -3.36 16.82 14.00
C THR A 361 -4.33 17.79 13.29
N ALA A 362 -3.82 18.75 12.53
CA ALA A 362 -4.59 19.87 11.99
C ALA A 362 -5.22 19.61 10.61
N ALA A 363 -4.97 18.48 9.95
CA ALA A 363 -5.50 18.21 8.61
C ALA A 363 -6.50 17.03 8.53
N LEU A 364 -7.01 16.54 9.67
CA LEU A 364 -8.01 15.47 9.72
C LEU A 364 -9.31 15.90 10.43
N LEU A 365 -9.67 17.18 10.31
CA LEU A 365 -10.92 17.72 10.84
C LEU A 365 -11.69 18.46 9.74
N LEU A 366 -12.96 18.07 9.61
CA LEU A 366 -14.07 18.62 8.82
C LEU A 366 -14.14 18.10 7.37
N ALA A 367 -15.26 17.57 6.88
CA ALA A 367 -16.65 17.94 7.20
C ALA A 367 -17.54 16.72 7.52
N GLY A 368 -18.16 16.77 8.71
CA GLY A 368 -19.47 16.17 8.89
C GLY A 368 -20.47 17.00 8.09
N GLY A 369 -21.07 16.40 7.06
CA GLY A 369 -22.05 17.08 6.21
C GLY A 369 -22.58 16.18 5.11
N ALA A 370 -23.73 15.56 5.39
CA ALA A 370 -24.74 15.05 4.47
C ALA A 370 -24.30 14.34 3.16
N VAL A 371 -24.55 13.03 3.16
CA VAL A 371 -24.91 12.15 2.05
C VAL A 371 -25.46 12.87 0.80
N VAL A 372 -24.82 12.70 -0.35
CA VAL A 372 -25.52 12.54 -1.64
C VAL A 372 -24.90 11.37 -2.41
N LEU A 373 -25.77 10.43 -2.74
CA LEU A 373 -25.56 9.20 -3.47
C LEU A 373 -25.41 9.53 -4.97
N ALA A 374 -24.33 9.09 -5.63
CA ALA A 374 -24.31 8.98 -7.09
C ALA A 374 -23.71 7.63 -7.48
N ALA A 375 -24.58 6.77 -8.00
CA ALA A 375 -24.27 5.49 -8.60
C ALA A 375 -23.66 5.69 -9.99
N SER A 376 -22.69 4.85 -10.39
CA SER A 376 -22.48 4.42 -11.78
C SER A 376 -21.49 3.24 -11.83
N LEU A 377 -22.08 2.07 -12.12
CA LEU A 377 -21.57 0.85 -12.76
C LEU A 377 -20.32 0.14 -12.22
#